data_AF-A0A0R2KRW4-F1
#
_entry.id   AF-A0A0R2KRW4-F1
#
_cell.length_a   1.000
_cell.length_b   1.000
_cell.length_c   1.000
_cell.angle_alpha   90.00
_cell.angle_beta   90.00
_cell.angle_gamma   90.00
#
_symmetry.space_group_name_H-M   'P 1'
#
loop_
_entity.id
_entity.type
_entity.pdbx_description
1 polymer ?
#
loop_
_entity_poly.entity_id
_entity_poly.type
_entity_poly.pdbx_seq_one_letter_code
_entity_poly.pdbx_strand_id
1 'polypeptide(L)'
;MIKKYKEIGMKKFQKLVVTGLTSITLLSTFAELGTQNVNADTVTGEEDSSQQTFVVPDYSHLNLPNSNPDFVPMNDDSPSEADFDNMSVQELNQYIDKRVQQGRANSIYGESKVIYTPNVLKAMWRAAGAIAKKVGYPCAGTLIEYSASGKNYTEWSRGGGLLASHIRKTAAYKRAKRMNAKSIAFTKSDSKDLFYALHLVSSNFHYTEKHPVHIHDKFDFKYMASYRSPFTAAVNNWAFLCSNIDVLYPSKINIYF
;
A
#
# COMPACT_ATOMS: atom_id res chain seq x y z
N MET A 1 58.22 59.36 21.57
CA MET A 1 57.06 59.08 20.69
C MET A 1 55.81 58.99 21.56
N ILE A 2 55.03 60.06 21.65
CA ILE A 2 53.79 60.34 20.88
C ILE A 2 52.53 59.73 21.54
N LYS A 3 51.75 60.65 22.13
CA LYS A 3 50.28 60.80 22.19
C LYS A 3 49.42 59.69 22.85
N LYS A 4 48.71 59.96 23.95
CA LYS A 4 47.49 60.81 24.15
C LYS A 4 46.16 60.07 23.86
N TYR A 5 45.25 60.17 24.84
CA TYR A 5 43.77 60.21 24.72
C TYR A 5 43.05 58.88 24.40
N LYS A 6 41.81 58.58 24.82
CA LYS A 6 40.77 59.31 25.58
C LYS A 6 39.60 58.35 25.85
N GLU A 7 38.88 58.70 26.90
CA GLU A 7 37.63 58.15 27.44
C GLU A 7 36.43 58.07 26.47
N ILE A 8 35.46 57.22 26.87
CA ILE A 8 34.00 57.25 26.65
C ILE A 8 33.45 56.81 25.29
N GLY A 9 32.50 55.87 25.33
CA GLY A 9 31.56 55.63 24.24
C GLY A 9 30.61 54.45 24.44
N MET A 10 29.56 54.63 25.24
CA MET A 10 28.32 53.83 25.19
C MET A 10 27.90 53.57 23.74
N LYS A 11 27.74 52.31 23.33
CA LYS A 11 27.03 51.95 22.09
C LYS A 11 25.72 51.22 22.39
N LYS A 12 24.68 52.03 22.23
CA LYS A 12 23.24 51.77 22.09
C LYS A 12 22.91 50.40 21.45
N PHE A 13 22.00 49.69 22.09
CA PHE A 13 21.13 48.70 21.45
C PHE A 13 20.37 49.38 20.30
N GLN A 14 20.62 48.95 19.07
CA GLN A 14 19.74 49.26 17.95
C GLN A 14 18.62 48.21 17.92
N LYS A 15 17.41 48.62 18.31
CA LYS A 15 16.17 47.96 17.90
C LYS A 15 16.08 48.09 16.38
N LEU A 16 16.27 46.99 15.66
CA LEU A 16 15.91 46.91 14.26
C LEU A 16 14.38 46.74 14.18
N VAL A 17 13.68 47.84 13.95
CA VAL A 17 12.30 47.83 13.49
C VAL A 17 12.34 47.51 12.01
N VAL A 18 12.04 46.26 11.64
CA VAL A 18 11.79 45.88 10.24
C VAL A 18 10.32 46.17 9.95
N THR A 19 10.07 47.38 9.46
CA THR A 19 8.80 47.76 8.84
C THR A 19 8.78 47.26 7.40
N GLY A 20 7.77 46.45 7.06
CA GLY A 20 7.24 46.33 5.70
C GLY A 20 7.85 45.23 4.81
N LEU A 21 7.41 43.99 5.00
CA LEU A 21 7.13 43.13 3.85
C LEU A 21 5.62 43.09 3.66
N THR A 22 5.15 43.64 2.54
CA THR A 22 3.81 43.43 2.04
C THR A 22 3.63 41.94 1.76
N SER A 23 2.90 41.25 2.63
CA SER A 23 2.43 39.89 2.40
C SER A 23 1.50 39.89 1.18
N ILE A 24 1.92 39.22 0.10
CA ILE A 24 0.99 38.75 -0.91
C ILE A 24 0.31 37.52 -0.30
N THR A 25 -0.89 37.72 0.26
CA THR A 25 -1.78 36.64 0.64
C THR A 25 -2.31 35.97 -0.62
N LEU A 26 -1.64 34.91 -1.08
CA LEU A 26 -2.26 33.94 -1.97
C LEU A 26 -3.21 33.09 -1.14
N LEU A 27 -4.50 33.44 -1.21
CA LEU A 27 -5.60 32.68 -0.64
C LEU A 27 -5.77 31.40 -1.48
N SER A 28 -4.97 30.36 -1.21
CA SER A 28 -5.34 29.00 -1.59
C SER A 28 -6.20 28.43 -0.46
N THR A 29 -7.52 28.41 -0.66
CA THR A 29 -8.44 27.66 0.18
C THR A 29 -8.16 26.17 0.02
N PHE A 30 -7.24 25.65 0.81
CA PHE A 30 -7.20 24.22 1.12
C PHE A 30 -8.07 24.03 2.36
N ALA A 31 -9.16 23.29 2.20
CA ALA A 31 -9.93 22.82 3.34
C ALA A 31 -8.99 22.00 4.24
N GLU A 32 -8.82 22.45 5.49
CA GLU A 32 -8.20 21.66 6.55
C GLU A 32 -9.02 20.39 6.76
N LEU A 33 -8.58 19.28 6.16
CA LEU A 33 -8.91 17.95 6.67
C LEU A 33 -8.04 17.74 7.89
N GLY A 34 -8.62 18.03 9.05
CA GLY A 34 -7.98 17.93 10.35
C GLY A 34 -7.25 16.60 10.50
N THR A 35 -6.00 16.69 10.98
CA THR A 35 -5.26 15.55 11.51
C THR A 35 -5.99 15.03 12.73
N GLN A 36 -6.81 14.00 12.57
CA GLN A 36 -7.27 13.22 13.70
C GLN A 36 -6.21 12.17 14.04
N ASN A 37 -5.63 12.30 15.24
CA ASN A 37 -5.02 11.17 15.92
C ASN A 37 -6.13 10.16 16.22
N VAL A 38 -6.33 9.21 15.32
CA VAL A 38 -7.27 8.11 15.56
C VAL A 38 -6.54 6.98 16.26
N ASN A 39 -6.86 6.78 17.54
CA ASN A 39 -6.60 5.53 18.23
C ASN A 39 -7.25 4.38 17.44
N ALA A 40 -6.53 3.27 17.30
CA ALA A 40 -6.88 2.15 16.43
C ALA A 40 -8.12 1.33 16.86
N ASP A 41 -8.84 1.74 17.90
CA ASP A 41 -9.91 0.95 18.53
C ASP A 41 -11.34 1.34 18.12
N THR A 42 -11.54 2.19 17.11
CA THR A 42 -12.91 2.49 16.67
C THR A 42 -12.95 2.94 15.20
N VAL A 43 -12.82 1.97 14.29
CA VAL A 43 -13.19 2.16 12.87
C VAL A 43 -14.58 1.55 12.65
N THR A 44 -15.61 2.26 13.09
CA THR A 44 -16.97 2.10 12.54
C THR A 44 -17.20 3.23 11.57
N GLY A 45 -16.81 3.02 10.31
CA GLY A 45 -17.31 3.86 9.23
C GLY A 45 -18.81 3.61 9.09
N GLU A 46 -19.60 4.68 9.15
CA GLU A 46 -21.01 4.65 8.75
C GLU A 46 -21.10 4.18 7.30
N GLU A 47 -21.65 2.97 7.11
CA GLU A 47 -22.05 2.46 5.79
C GLU A 47 -23.47 2.95 5.52
N ASP A 48 -23.63 3.70 4.43
CA ASP A 48 -24.91 4.11 3.86
C ASP A 48 -25.79 2.88 3.63
N SER A 49 -26.90 2.80 4.37
CA SER A 49 -27.75 1.63 4.56
C SER A 49 -28.81 1.47 3.48
N SER A 50 -28.47 1.76 2.22
CA SER A 50 -29.34 1.38 1.11
C SER A 50 -29.19 -0.12 0.85
N GLN A 51 -30.20 -0.91 1.25
CA GLN A 51 -30.35 -2.32 0.91
C GLN A 51 -30.54 -2.48 -0.61
N GLN A 52 -29.47 -2.34 -1.39
CA GLN A 52 -29.40 -2.96 -2.70
C GLN A 52 -29.13 -4.44 -2.48
N THR A 53 -30.10 -5.28 -2.87
CA THR A 53 -29.88 -6.71 -3.09
C THR A 53 -28.75 -6.87 -4.10
N PHE A 54 -27.53 -7.01 -3.59
CA PHE A 54 -26.37 -7.36 -4.40
C PHE A 54 -26.58 -8.77 -4.92
N VAL A 55 -27.09 -8.89 -6.14
CA VAL A 55 -26.98 -10.12 -6.92
C VAL A 55 -25.48 -10.36 -7.07
N VAL A 56 -24.94 -11.31 -6.31
CA VAL A 56 -23.56 -11.77 -6.51
C VAL A 56 -23.53 -12.37 -7.91
N PRO A 57 -22.81 -11.77 -8.87
CA PRO A 57 -22.82 -12.29 -10.22
C PRO A 57 -22.23 -13.70 -10.22
N ASP A 58 -22.90 -14.63 -10.89
CA ASP A 58 -22.43 -16.01 -10.97
C ASP A 58 -21.26 -16.09 -11.95
N TYR A 59 -20.06 -16.15 -11.38
CA TYR A 59 -18.82 -16.30 -12.13
C TYR A 59 -18.36 -17.76 -12.21
N SER A 60 -19.10 -18.72 -11.64
CA SER A 60 -18.64 -20.10 -11.44
C SER A 60 -18.24 -20.81 -12.74
N HIS A 61 -18.80 -20.38 -13.87
CA HIS A 61 -18.53 -20.89 -15.21
C HIS A 61 -17.39 -20.18 -15.96
N LEU A 62 -16.91 -19.03 -15.47
CA LEU A 62 -15.86 -18.28 -16.14
C LEU A 62 -14.56 -19.08 -16.21
N ASN A 63 -14.13 -19.36 -17.43
CA ASN A 63 -12.74 -19.72 -17.71
C ASN A 63 -11.95 -18.43 -17.80
N LEU A 64 -11.30 -18.02 -16.72
CA LEU A 64 -10.31 -16.96 -16.81
C LEU A 64 -9.11 -17.49 -17.61
N PRO A 65 -8.57 -16.70 -18.57
CA PRO A 65 -7.43 -17.14 -19.35
C PRO A 65 -6.29 -17.51 -18.41
N ASN A 66 -5.63 -18.64 -18.70
CA ASN A 66 -4.46 -19.07 -17.96
C ASN A 66 -3.44 -17.93 -18.02
N SER A 67 -3.22 -17.24 -16.91
CA SER A 67 -2.40 -16.03 -16.84
C SER A 67 -0.93 -16.39 -16.90
N ASN A 68 -0.51 -17.02 -18.00
CA ASN A 68 0.88 -17.26 -18.31
C ASN A 68 1.43 -16.32 -19.41
N PRO A 69 1.50 -15.00 -19.17
CA PRO A 69 2.59 -14.23 -19.75
C PRO A 69 3.84 -14.54 -18.95
N ASP A 70 4.92 -14.97 -19.58
CA ASP A 70 6.22 -15.14 -18.95
C ASP A 70 6.74 -13.79 -18.45
N PHE A 71 6.30 -13.40 -17.26
CA PHE A 71 6.80 -12.24 -16.56
C PHE A 71 8.06 -12.65 -15.81
N VAL A 72 9.20 -12.21 -16.33
CA VAL A 72 10.50 -12.44 -15.70
C VAL A 72 10.56 -11.60 -14.42
N PRO A 73 10.64 -12.23 -13.23
CA PRO A 73 10.80 -11.50 -11.97
C PRO A 73 12.10 -10.70 -12.03
N MET A 74 12.03 -9.45 -11.62
CA MET A 74 13.20 -8.58 -11.57
C MET A 74 13.95 -8.91 -10.27
N ASN A 75 14.93 -9.82 -10.35
CA ASN A 75 15.91 -10.04 -9.29
C ASN A 75 16.84 -8.82 -9.21
N ASP A 76 16.34 -7.72 -8.64
CA ASP A 76 17.20 -6.63 -8.18
C ASP A 76 17.36 -6.77 -6.67
N ASP A 77 18.33 -7.60 -6.28
CA ASP A 77 18.86 -7.62 -4.93
C ASP A 77 19.67 -6.33 -4.74
N SER A 78 19.07 -5.32 -4.11
CA SER A 78 19.80 -4.14 -3.62
C SER A 78 19.31 -3.74 -2.22
N PRO A 79 20.12 -2.94 -1.50
CA PRO A 79 20.81 -3.27 -0.26
C PRO A 79 19.93 -3.25 1.00
N SER A 80 20.39 -3.97 2.04
CA SER A 80 19.84 -4.09 3.41
C SER A 80 18.48 -3.41 3.61
N GLU A 81 17.42 -4.12 3.22
CA GLU A 81 16.06 -3.63 3.36
C GLU A 81 15.76 -3.35 4.83
N ALA A 82 15.10 -2.22 5.10
CA ALA A 82 14.62 -1.94 6.44
C ALA A 82 13.68 -3.07 6.87
N ASP A 83 13.89 -3.60 8.07
CA ASP A 83 13.07 -4.67 8.64
C ASP A 83 11.70 -4.11 9.06
N PHE A 84 10.82 -3.93 8.07
CA PHE A 84 9.50 -3.34 8.24
C PHE A 84 8.56 -4.21 9.08
N ASP A 85 8.81 -5.53 9.15
CA ASP A 85 7.97 -6.44 9.91
C ASP A 85 8.03 -6.13 11.41
N ASN A 86 9.17 -5.63 11.89
CA ASN A 86 9.38 -5.26 13.30
C ASN A 86 9.02 -3.80 13.65
N MET A 87 8.67 -2.97 12.67
CA MET A 87 8.25 -1.59 12.91
C MET A 87 6.76 -1.50 13.29
N SER A 88 6.40 -0.53 14.11
CA SER A 88 5.00 -0.15 14.37
C SER A 88 4.38 0.56 13.15
N VAL A 89 3.05 0.65 13.12
CA VAL A 89 2.33 1.42 12.07
C VAL A 89 2.80 2.89 12.03
N GLN A 90 3.11 3.47 13.19
CA GLN A 90 3.61 4.84 13.30
C GLN A 90 5.00 5.00 12.68
N GLU A 91 5.93 4.10 12.99
CA GLU A 91 7.29 4.11 12.42
C GLU A 91 7.27 3.88 10.90
N LEU A 92 6.40 2.99 10.42
CA LEU A 92 6.21 2.75 8.99
C LEU A 92 5.67 3.99 8.27
N ASN A 93 4.68 4.68 8.86
CA ASN A 93 4.15 5.92 8.31
C ASN A 93 5.18 7.05 8.33
N GLN A 94 5.95 7.19 9.42
CA GLN A 94 7.05 8.15 9.50
C GLN A 94 8.13 7.89 8.45
N TYR A 95 8.44 6.61 8.18
CA TYR A 95 9.34 6.23 7.10
C TYR A 95 8.83 6.76 5.76
N ILE A 96 7.55 6.52 5.42
CA ILE A 96 6.94 6.98 4.17
C ILE A 96 6.97 8.51 4.09
N ASP A 97 6.53 9.22 5.14
CA ASP A 97 6.52 10.69 5.20
C ASP A 97 7.91 11.28 4.96
N LYS A 98 8.93 10.74 5.64
CA LYS A 98 10.32 11.19 5.50
C LYS A 98 10.80 11.04 4.06
N ARG A 99 10.48 9.94 3.39
CA ARG A 99 10.87 9.73 1.98
C ARG A 99 10.15 10.70 1.05
N VAL A 100 8.85 10.94 1.24
CA VAL A 100 8.10 11.93 0.45
C VAL A 100 8.71 13.32 0.62
N GLN A 101 8.95 13.76 1.86
CA GLN A 101 9.51 15.09 2.16
C GLN A 101 10.92 15.26 1.60
N GLN A 102 11.79 14.25 1.72
CA GLN A 102 13.14 14.27 1.13
C GLN A 102 13.09 14.50 -0.39
N GLY A 103 12.22 13.78 -1.11
CA GLY A 103 12.08 13.97 -2.55
C GLY A 103 11.57 15.37 -2.92
N ARG A 104 10.62 15.93 -2.13
CA ARG A 104 10.12 17.30 -2.35
C ARG A 104 11.19 18.36 -2.07
N ALA A 105 11.94 18.24 -0.98
CA ALA A 105 12.99 19.19 -0.63
C ALA A 105 14.07 19.28 -1.71
N ASN A 106 14.47 18.13 -2.28
CA ASN A 106 15.45 18.08 -3.36
C ASN A 106 14.98 18.81 -4.64
N SER A 107 13.67 18.89 -4.88
CA SER A 107 13.13 19.60 -6.05
C SER A 107 13.13 21.13 -5.96
N ILE A 108 13.24 21.69 -4.75
CA ILE A 108 13.20 23.14 -4.53
C ILE A 108 14.56 23.79 -4.83
N TYR A 109 15.65 23.03 -4.72
CA TYR A 109 17.03 23.55 -4.88
C TYR A 109 17.57 23.50 -6.32
N GLY A 110 16.72 23.34 -7.33
CA GLY A 110 17.09 23.56 -8.74
C GLY A 110 17.80 22.39 -9.45
N GLU A 111 18.00 21.25 -8.78
CA GLU A 111 18.36 20.01 -9.50
C GLU A 111 17.10 19.36 -10.08
N SER A 112 17.09 19.28 -11.40
CA SER A 112 15.99 18.84 -12.25
C SER A 112 15.31 17.55 -11.79
N LYS A 113 13.98 17.62 -11.62
CA LYS A 113 13.04 16.49 -11.48
C LYS A 113 13.17 15.74 -10.16
N VAL A 114 12.06 15.59 -9.43
CA VAL A 114 11.98 14.64 -8.31
C VAL A 114 12.18 13.23 -8.89
N ILE A 115 13.41 12.72 -8.90
CA ILE A 115 13.68 11.34 -9.30
C ILE A 115 13.66 10.51 -8.03
N TYR A 116 12.46 10.09 -7.61
CA TYR A 116 12.39 8.94 -6.71
C TYR A 116 12.94 7.74 -7.49
N THR A 117 14.00 7.12 -6.96
CA THR A 117 14.49 5.89 -7.58
C THR A 117 13.43 4.80 -7.41
N PRO A 118 13.31 3.87 -8.38
CA PRO A 118 12.41 2.72 -8.25
C PRO A 118 12.57 1.99 -6.92
N ASN A 119 13.79 1.86 -6.40
CA ASN A 119 14.07 1.14 -5.17
C ASN A 119 13.54 1.87 -3.92
N VAL A 120 13.56 3.21 -3.89
CA VAL A 120 12.93 3.98 -2.81
C VAL A 120 11.41 3.81 -2.84
N LEU A 121 10.80 3.89 -4.02
CA LEU A 121 9.35 3.73 -4.15
C LEU A 121 8.91 2.30 -3.78
N LYS A 122 9.65 1.27 -4.20
CA LYS A 122 9.41 -0.12 -3.79
C LYS A 122 9.51 -0.29 -2.28
N ALA A 123 10.49 0.32 -1.62
CA ALA A 123 10.61 0.26 -0.17
C ALA A 123 9.43 0.94 0.54
N MET A 124 8.93 2.08 0.03
CA MET A 124 7.73 2.72 0.56
C MET A 124 6.48 1.84 0.37
N TRP A 125 6.37 1.15 -0.77
CA TRP A 125 5.29 0.19 -1.01
C TRP A 125 5.36 -1.04 -0.09
N ARG A 126 6.56 -1.54 0.22
CA ARG A 126 6.72 -2.61 1.22
C ARG A 126 6.33 -2.14 2.62
N ALA A 127 6.69 -0.92 3.00
CA ALA A 127 6.21 -0.34 4.26
C ALA A 127 4.69 -0.23 4.30
N ALA A 128 4.04 0.14 3.19
CA ALA A 128 2.58 0.14 3.07
C ALA A 128 1.98 -1.29 3.19
N GLY A 129 2.64 -2.29 2.62
CA GLY A 129 2.28 -3.71 2.80
C GLY A 129 2.37 -4.16 4.26
N ALA A 130 3.44 -3.78 4.96
CA ALA A 130 3.61 -4.06 6.39
C ALA A 130 2.54 -3.37 7.25
N ILE A 131 2.16 -2.11 6.93
CA ILE A 131 1.03 -1.44 7.57
C ILE A 131 -0.25 -2.24 7.35
N ALA A 132 -0.54 -2.63 6.09
CA ALA A 132 -1.74 -3.39 5.75
C ALA A 132 -1.86 -4.69 6.55
N LYS A 133 -0.76 -5.45 6.70
CA LYS A 133 -0.73 -6.64 7.57
C LYS A 133 -1.11 -6.30 9.02
N LYS A 134 -0.54 -5.22 9.57
CA LYS A 134 -0.75 -4.79 10.97
C LYS A 134 -2.16 -4.27 11.23
N VAL A 135 -2.83 -3.72 10.22
CA VAL A 135 -4.22 -3.24 10.33
C VAL A 135 -5.27 -4.28 9.91
N GLY A 136 -4.89 -5.56 9.86
CA GLY A 136 -5.83 -6.67 9.68
C GLY A 136 -6.04 -7.13 8.23
N TYR A 137 -5.14 -6.77 7.32
CA TYR A 137 -5.16 -7.20 5.90
C TYR A 137 -3.89 -7.97 5.53
N PRO A 138 -3.61 -9.11 6.19
CA PRO A 138 -2.37 -9.83 5.98
C PRO A 138 -2.21 -10.40 4.57
N CYS A 139 -3.29 -10.87 3.91
CA CYS A 139 -3.19 -11.37 2.54
C CYS A 139 -2.88 -10.24 1.56
N ALA A 140 -3.66 -9.15 1.62
CA ALA A 140 -3.45 -8.00 0.74
C ALA A 140 -2.05 -7.42 0.96
N GLY A 141 -1.67 -7.17 2.22
CA GLY A 141 -0.35 -6.68 2.64
C GLY A 141 0.81 -7.51 2.09
N THR A 142 0.70 -8.84 2.20
CA THR A 142 1.70 -9.77 1.64
C THR A 142 1.82 -9.63 0.12
N LEU A 143 0.71 -9.53 -0.60
CA LEU A 143 0.76 -9.37 -2.06
C LEU A 143 1.34 -8.01 -2.49
N ILE A 144 1.12 -6.94 -1.72
CA ILE A 144 1.77 -5.63 -1.94
C ILE A 144 3.29 -5.79 -1.91
N GLU A 145 3.81 -6.45 -0.87
CA GLU A 145 5.25 -6.63 -0.69
C GLU A 145 5.88 -7.50 -1.78
N TYR A 146 5.18 -8.56 -2.20
CA TYR A 146 5.62 -9.41 -3.32
C TYR A 146 5.65 -8.62 -4.63
N SER A 147 4.62 -7.82 -4.89
CA SER A 147 4.54 -6.95 -6.06
C SER A 147 5.64 -5.90 -6.06
N ALA A 148 5.90 -5.25 -4.92
CA ALA A 148 6.99 -4.29 -4.75
C ALA A 148 8.37 -4.94 -4.90
N SER A 149 8.50 -6.21 -4.53
CA SER A 149 9.73 -6.98 -4.69
C SER A 149 9.90 -7.60 -6.08
N GLY A 150 8.94 -7.42 -6.99
CA GLY A 150 8.98 -8.07 -8.31
C GLY A 150 8.91 -9.60 -8.25
N LYS A 151 8.32 -10.16 -7.19
CA LYS A 151 8.24 -11.61 -6.93
C LYS A 151 6.85 -12.15 -7.22
N ASN A 152 6.79 -13.36 -7.74
CA ASN A 152 5.57 -14.16 -7.80
C ASN A 152 5.27 -14.75 -6.41
N TYR A 153 3.99 -14.91 -6.09
CA TYR A 153 3.55 -15.53 -4.85
C TYR A 153 3.19 -16.98 -5.10
N THR A 154 3.75 -17.92 -4.33
CA THR A 154 3.35 -19.33 -4.44
C THR A 154 3.32 -20.06 -3.10
N GLU A 155 2.20 -20.73 -2.82
CA GLU A 155 2.04 -21.61 -1.65
C GLU A 155 1.99 -23.08 -2.11
N TRP A 156 2.98 -23.88 -1.73
CA TRP A 156 3.10 -25.30 -2.08
C TRP A 156 2.80 -26.27 -0.92
N SER A 157 2.35 -25.80 0.24
CA SER A 157 2.27 -26.65 1.43
C SER A 157 1.03 -27.54 1.47
N ARG A 158 1.22 -28.83 1.78
CA ARG A 158 0.14 -29.72 2.24
C ARG A 158 -0.35 -29.20 3.61
N GLY A 159 -1.40 -28.39 3.59
CA GLY A 159 -1.92 -27.68 4.78
C GLY A 159 -2.26 -26.22 4.51
N GLY A 160 -1.74 -25.65 3.42
CA GLY A 160 -1.98 -24.26 3.00
C GLY A 160 -0.99 -23.26 3.61
N GLY A 161 -0.76 -22.15 2.90
CA GLY A 161 -0.10 -20.95 3.43
C GLY A 161 -1.14 -19.91 3.87
N LEU A 162 -0.71 -18.66 3.96
CA LEU A 162 -1.52 -17.54 4.46
C LEU A 162 -2.84 -17.42 3.68
N LEU A 163 -2.76 -17.30 2.35
CA LEU A 163 -3.92 -17.12 1.48
C LEU A 163 -4.77 -18.39 1.46
N ALA A 164 -4.18 -19.59 1.33
CA ALA A 164 -4.93 -20.84 1.39
C ALA A 164 -5.76 -20.95 2.68
N SER A 165 -5.17 -20.62 3.82
CA SER A 165 -5.85 -20.71 5.12
C SER A 165 -7.00 -19.71 5.24
N HIS A 166 -6.89 -18.53 4.63
CA HIS A 166 -7.95 -17.53 4.57
C HIS A 166 -9.05 -17.95 3.59
N ILE A 167 -8.68 -18.39 2.38
CA ILE A 167 -9.61 -18.83 1.33
C ILE A 167 -10.51 -19.95 1.85
N ARG A 168 -9.92 -20.98 2.47
CA ARG A 168 -10.66 -22.17 2.95
C ARG A 168 -11.75 -21.86 3.97
N LYS A 169 -11.62 -20.76 4.70
CA LYS A 169 -12.60 -20.34 5.72
C LYS A 169 -13.85 -19.69 5.11
N THR A 170 -13.73 -19.13 3.90
CA THR A 170 -14.82 -18.38 3.26
C THR A 170 -16.00 -19.25 2.83
N ALA A 171 -17.20 -18.67 2.83
CA ALA A 171 -18.38 -19.31 2.26
C ALA A 171 -18.28 -19.43 0.72
N ALA A 172 -17.67 -18.44 0.05
CA ALA A 172 -17.39 -18.46 -1.38
C ALA A 172 -16.61 -19.71 -1.80
N TYR A 173 -15.51 -20.02 -1.11
CA TYR A 173 -14.73 -21.23 -1.37
C TYR A 173 -15.54 -22.51 -1.13
N LYS A 174 -16.27 -22.60 0.00
CA LYS A 174 -17.10 -23.78 0.31
C LYS A 174 -18.18 -24.03 -0.74
N ARG A 175 -18.80 -22.96 -1.29
CA ARG A 175 -19.74 -23.04 -2.41
C ARG A 175 -19.04 -23.51 -3.68
N ALA A 176 -17.94 -22.84 -4.06
CA ALA A 176 -17.17 -23.17 -5.26
C ALA A 176 -16.71 -24.64 -5.27
N LYS A 177 -16.19 -25.14 -4.14
CA LYS A 177 -15.76 -26.53 -4.00
C LYS A 177 -16.90 -27.53 -4.22
N ARG A 178 -18.08 -27.28 -3.64
CA ARG A 178 -19.25 -28.16 -3.81
C ARG A 178 -19.73 -28.22 -5.26
N MET A 179 -19.58 -27.12 -6.00
CA MET A 179 -20.02 -27.01 -7.39
C MET A 179 -18.91 -27.32 -8.41
N ASN A 180 -17.70 -27.63 -7.95
CA ASN A 180 -16.51 -27.73 -8.80
C ASN A 180 -16.35 -26.50 -9.72
N ALA A 181 -16.56 -25.31 -9.16
CA ALA A 181 -16.53 -24.05 -9.90
C ALA A 181 -15.13 -23.77 -10.46
N LYS A 182 -15.08 -23.07 -11.60
CA LYS A 182 -13.82 -22.69 -12.27
C LYS A 182 -13.28 -21.34 -11.83
N SER A 183 -14.08 -20.58 -11.10
CA SER A 183 -13.68 -19.32 -10.49
C SER A 183 -14.32 -19.13 -9.12
N ILE A 184 -13.72 -18.24 -8.33
CA ILE A 184 -14.21 -17.83 -7.01
C ILE A 184 -14.13 -16.31 -6.93
N ALA A 185 -15.26 -15.65 -6.71
CA ALA A 185 -15.30 -14.25 -6.35
C ALA A 185 -15.34 -14.10 -4.82
N PHE A 186 -14.45 -13.28 -4.28
CA PHE A 186 -14.45 -12.86 -2.89
C PHE A 186 -15.07 -11.47 -2.81
N THR A 187 -16.18 -11.35 -2.09
CA THR A 187 -16.78 -10.05 -1.79
C THR A 187 -16.24 -9.51 -0.45
N LYS A 188 -16.46 -8.21 -0.17
CA LYS A 188 -16.10 -7.62 1.13
C LYS A 188 -16.77 -8.33 2.31
N SER A 189 -17.99 -8.85 2.11
CA SER A 189 -18.73 -9.59 3.14
C SER A 189 -18.21 -11.01 3.33
N ASP A 190 -17.65 -11.65 2.29
CA ASP A 190 -16.97 -12.94 2.44
C ASP A 190 -15.63 -12.78 3.20
N SER A 191 -14.82 -11.82 2.78
CA SER A 191 -13.55 -11.44 3.43
C SER A 191 -13.03 -10.13 2.87
N LYS A 192 -12.94 -9.09 3.70
CA LYS A 192 -12.36 -7.79 3.30
C LYS A 192 -10.91 -7.94 2.84
N ASP A 193 -10.12 -8.79 3.51
CA ASP A 193 -8.72 -9.05 3.17
C ASP A 193 -8.58 -9.73 1.80
N LEU A 194 -9.30 -10.83 1.55
CA LEU A 194 -9.27 -11.51 0.25
C LEU A 194 -9.90 -10.68 -0.87
N PHE A 195 -10.87 -9.82 -0.56
CA PHE A 195 -11.43 -8.89 -1.54
C PHE A 195 -10.35 -7.94 -2.08
N TYR A 196 -9.51 -7.37 -1.21
CA TYR A 196 -8.41 -6.50 -1.64
C TYR A 196 -7.20 -7.27 -2.18
N ALA A 197 -7.01 -8.53 -1.76
CA ALA A 197 -5.90 -9.37 -2.19
C ALA A 197 -6.14 -10.05 -3.56
N LEU A 198 -7.31 -10.64 -3.76
CA LEU A 198 -7.56 -11.62 -4.83
C LEU A 198 -8.84 -11.36 -5.63
N HIS A 199 -9.82 -10.61 -5.10
CA HIS A 199 -11.10 -10.23 -5.72
C HIS A 199 -11.85 -11.32 -6.51
N LEU A 200 -11.36 -11.75 -7.67
CA LEU A 200 -11.85 -12.84 -8.50
C LEU A 200 -10.68 -13.72 -8.96
N VAL A 201 -10.71 -15.02 -8.62
CA VAL A 201 -9.63 -15.97 -8.91
C VAL A 201 -10.11 -17.15 -9.75
N SER A 202 -9.17 -17.81 -10.42
CA SER A 202 -9.40 -19.10 -11.08
C SER A 202 -9.24 -20.24 -10.09
N SER A 203 -10.00 -21.32 -10.26
CA SER A 203 -9.93 -22.50 -9.40
C SER A 203 -10.01 -23.81 -10.17
N ASN A 204 -9.21 -24.78 -9.74
CA ASN A 204 -9.26 -26.17 -10.13
C ASN A 204 -9.30 -27.04 -8.88
N PHE A 205 -10.41 -27.74 -8.63
CA PHE A 205 -10.60 -28.62 -7.46
C PHE A 205 -10.19 -30.08 -7.69
N HIS A 206 -9.63 -30.38 -8.87
CA HIS A 206 -9.15 -31.71 -9.26
C HIS A 206 -7.78 -31.57 -9.94
N TYR A 207 -6.87 -30.81 -9.34
CA TYR A 207 -5.60 -30.48 -9.96
C TYR A 207 -4.62 -31.67 -9.96
N THR A 208 -4.21 -32.15 -8.78
CA THR A 208 -3.35 -33.33 -8.64
C THR A 208 -3.72 -34.14 -7.39
N GLU A 209 -3.24 -35.38 -7.28
CA GLU A 209 -3.44 -36.19 -6.06
C GLU A 209 -2.72 -35.59 -4.83
N LYS A 210 -1.57 -34.93 -5.04
CA LYS A 210 -0.79 -34.30 -3.95
C LYS A 210 -1.39 -32.96 -3.49
N HIS A 211 -1.89 -32.18 -4.44
CA HIS A 211 -2.55 -30.89 -4.27
C HIS A 211 -3.87 -30.91 -5.05
N PRO A 212 -4.99 -31.31 -4.42
CA PRO A 212 -6.26 -31.44 -5.11
C PRO A 212 -6.82 -30.08 -5.55
N VAL A 213 -6.50 -29.00 -4.83
CA VAL A 213 -6.95 -27.65 -5.15
C VAL A 213 -5.78 -26.81 -5.65
N HIS A 214 -5.98 -26.19 -6.81
CA HIS A 214 -5.13 -25.12 -7.32
C HIS A 214 -6.00 -23.88 -7.55
N ILE A 215 -5.62 -22.79 -6.89
CA ILE A 215 -6.19 -21.47 -7.12
C ILE A 215 -5.09 -20.59 -7.68
N HIS A 216 -5.40 -19.85 -8.74
CA HIS A 216 -4.44 -18.94 -9.35
C HIS A 216 -5.08 -17.64 -9.80
N ASP A 217 -4.25 -16.61 -9.81
CA ASP A 217 -4.63 -15.26 -10.18
C ASP A 217 -3.41 -14.46 -10.64
N LYS A 218 -3.66 -13.25 -11.15
CA LYS A 218 -2.66 -12.22 -11.35
C LYS A 218 -3.04 -11.02 -10.48
N PHE A 219 -2.25 -10.80 -9.44
CA PHE A 219 -2.44 -9.62 -8.62
C PHE A 219 -1.95 -8.37 -9.36
N ASP A 220 -2.91 -7.52 -9.71
CA ASP A 220 -2.67 -6.23 -10.33
C ASP A 220 -3.02 -5.13 -9.35
N PHE A 221 -1.97 -4.51 -8.79
CA PHE A 221 -2.11 -3.44 -7.81
C PHE A 221 -2.85 -2.21 -8.35
N LYS A 222 -2.88 -2.01 -9.68
CA LYS A 222 -3.60 -0.87 -10.30
C LYS A 222 -5.08 -0.91 -9.98
N TYR A 223 -5.64 -2.11 -9.82
CA TYR A 223 -7.02 -2.26 -9.41
C TYR A 223 -7.22 -1.89 -7.93
N MET A 224 -6.25 -2.21 -7.05
CA MET A 224 -6.28 -1.79 -5.65
C MET A 224 -6.28 -0.26 -5.46
N ALA A 225 -5.48 0.46 -6.26
CA ALA A 225 -5.41 1.92 -6.20
C ALA A 225 -6.73 2.62 -6.59
N SER A 226 -7.59 1.94 -7.35
CA SER A 226 -8.91 2.45 -7.73
C SER A 226 -9.97 2.33 -6.62
N TYR A 227 -9.71 1.52 -5.57
CA TYR A 227 -10.63 1.36 -4.47
C TYR A 227 -10.46 2.45 -3.41
N ARG A 228 -11.59 2.93 -2.87
CA ARG A 228 -11.64 3.57 -1.55
C ARG A 228 -11.41 2.49 -0.48
N SER A 229 -10.15 2.10 -0.36
CA SER A 229 -9.68 0.98 0.44
C SER A 229 -9.39 1.43 1.88
N PRO A 230 -9.40 0.52 2.87
CA PRO A 230 -8.97 0.82 4.24
C PRO A 230 -7.52 1.35 4.29
N PHE A 231 -6.71 1.09 3.27
CA PHE A 231 -5.34 1.56 3.17
C PHE A 231 -5.27 3.08 3.00
N THR A 232 -6.30 3.73 2.43
CA THR A 232 -6.32 5.20 2.25
C THR A 232 -6.26 5.94 3.58
N ALA A 233 -6.76 5.34 4.66
CA ALA A 233 -6.76 5.93 5.99
C ALA A 233 -5.56 5.48 6.85
N ALA A 234 -5.04 4.28 6.62
CA ALA A 234 -3.96 3.70 7.44
C ALA A 234 -2.55 4.07 6.96
N VAL A 235 -2.39 4.37 5.66
CA VAL A 235 -1.09 4.64 5.03
C VAL A 235 -0.95 6.12 4.69
N ASN A 236 0.01 6.80 5.32
CA ASN A 236 0.33 8.19 5.01
C ASN A 236 0.79 8.33 3.57
N ASN A 237 0.43 9.44 2.93
CA ASN A 237 0.72 9.72 1.52
C ASN A 237 0.26 8.60 0.56
N TRP A 238 -0.82 7.88 0.87
CA TRP A 238 -1.38 6.85 0.00
C TRP A 238 -1.62 7.34 -1.44
N ALA A 239 -2.14 8.55 -1.60
CA ALA A 239 -2.35 9.16 -2.91
C ALA A 239 -1.03 9.32 -3.69
N PHE A 240 0.06 9.72 -3.01
CA PHE A 240 1.38 9.81 -3.63
C PHE A 240 1.91 8.44 -4.06
N LEU A 241 1.72 7.40 -3.23
CA LEU A 241 2.10 6.03 -3.59
C LEU A 241 1.34 5.59 -4.85
N CYS A 242 0.03 5.80 -4.89
CA CYS A 242 -0.81 5.47 -6.05
C CYS A 242 -0.38 6.21 -7.33
N SER A 243 0.05 7.47 -7.24
CA SER A 243 0.62 8.20 -8.39
C SER A 243 1.93 7.59 -8.91
N ASN A 244 2.60 6.75 -8.12
CA ASN A 244 3.85 6.07 -8.45
C ASN A 244 3.68 4.54 -8.54
N ILE A 245 2.47 4.09 -8.92
CA ILE A 245 2.11 2.67 -8.97
C ILE A 245 2.88 1.88 -10.03
N ASP A 246 3.41 2.53 -11.05
CA ASP A 246 4.12 1.87 -12.16
C ASP A 246 5.43 1.21 -11.72
N VAL A 247 5.89 1.45 -10.49
CA VAL A 247 7.04 0.74 -9.90
C VAL A 247 6.67 -0.68 -9.43
N LEU A 248 5.38 -0.95 -9.25
CA LEU A 248 4.89 -2.24 -8.81
C LEU A 248 4.77 -3.21 -9.97
N TYR A 249 5.09 -4.47 -9.69
CA TYR A 249 5.07 -5.52 -10.69
C TYR A 249 3.84 -6.41 -10.50
N PRO A 250 3.07 -6.71 -11.55
CA PRO A 250 1.99 -7.68 -11.42
C PRO A 250 2.53 -9.05 -11.01
N SER A 251 2.07 -9.57 -9.88
CA SER A 251 2.55 -10.84 -9.33
C SER A 251 1.65 -11.98 -9.79
N LYS A 252 2.23 -13.04 -10.35
CA LYS A 252 1.52 -14.32 -10.52
C LYS A 252 1.30 -14.93 -9.15
N ILE A 253 0.08 -15.40 -8.92
CA ILE A 253 -0.32 -16.05 -7.68
C ILE A 253 -0.68 -17.49 -7.97
N ASN A 254 -0.05 -18.41 -7.25
CA ASN A 254 -0.36 -19.83 -7.30
C ASN A 254 -0.53 -20.38 -5.90
N ILE A 255 -1.67 -20.99 -5.61
CA ILE A 255 -2.01 -21.46 -4.28
C ILE A 255 -2.44 -22.91 -4.40
N TYR A 256 -1.66 -23.82 -3.83
CA TYR A 256 -1.86 -25.27 -3.92
C TYR A 256 -2.14 -25.86 -2.53
N PHE A 257 -3.25 -26.60 -2.36
CA PHE A 257 -3.60 -27.27 -1.10
C PHE A 257 -4.66 -28.37 -1.23
#